data_AF-A0A0K2RUU1-F1
#
_entry.id   AF-A0A0K2RUU1-F1
#
_cell.length_a   1.000
_cell.length_b   1.000
_cell.length_c   1.000
_cell.angle_alpha   90.00
_cell.angle_beta   90.00
_cell.angle_gamma   90.00
#
_symmetry.space_group_name_H-M   'P 1'
#
loop_
_entity.id
_entity.type
_entity.pdbx_description
1 polymer ?
#
loop_
_entity_poly.entity_id
_entity_poly.type
_entity_poly.pdbx_seq_one_letter_code
_entity_poly.pdbx_strand_id
1 'polypeptide(L)'
;MHDEARIYQNKVNAAAAAGNKVRFGLDWFSFVVSFKGTFLEGVEVVFIVITFGLNANNMPVAIMGAVAAVVVVLLAAIVIHAPLTKVPENTLKFGVGLLLTTFGTFWATEGLGALTPSHTSLEWVLSDMVLLPILAGWVLLSAILVKILKVPADQVPVIEIVQPVSVREEV
;
A
#
# COMPACT_ATOMS: atom_id res chain seq x y z
N MET A 1 -12.31 -5.00 21.10
CA MET A 1 -11.55 -3.92 20.44
C MET A 1 -10.09 -4.35 20.42
N HIS A 2 -9.46 -4.41 19.24
CA HIS A 2 -8.06 -4.80 19.12
C HIS A 2 -7.21 -3.64 19.63
N ASP A 3 -6.47 -3.87 20.72
CA ASP A 3 -5.67 -2.82 21.35
C ASP A 3 -4.33 -2.69 20.62
N GLU A 4 -4.34 -1.93 19.53
CA GLU A 4 -3.20 -1.70 18.63
C GLU A 4 -1.99 -1.11 19.38
N ALA A 5 -2.24 -0.32 20.43
CA ALA A 5 -1.21 0.27 21.27
C ALA A 5 -0.34 -0.80 21.96
N ARG A 6 -0.96 -1.87 22.46
CA ARG A 6 -0.27 -2.97 23.14
C ARG A 6 0.53 -3.84 22.17
N ILE A 7 0.02 -4.07 20.96
CA ILE A 7 0.74 -4.78 19.90
C ILE A 7 1.93 -3.96 19.41
N TYR A 8 1.77 -2.65 19.25
CA TYR A 8 2.84 -1.74 18.88
C TYR A 8 3.95 -1.73 19.95
N GLN A 9 3.61 -1.59 21.23
CA GLN A 9 4.58 -1.65 22.32
C GLN A 9 5.34 -2.99 22.37
N ASN A 10 4.65 -4.11 22.17
CA ASN A 10 5.32 -5.42 22.12
C ASN A 10 6.26 -5.56 20.91
N LYS A 11 5.88 -5.01 19.74
CA LYS A 11 6.75 -4.98 18.55
C LYS A 11 7.95 -4.04 18.72
N VAL A 12 7.76 -2.90 19.38
CA VAL A 12 8.83 -1.94 19.70
C VAL A 12 9.81 -2.56 20.70
N ASN A 13 9.31 -3.23 21.75
CA ASN A 13 10.16 -3.91 22.74
C ASN A 13 10.92 -5.11 22.13
N ALA A 14 10.27 -5.87 21.25
CA ALA A 14 10.92 -6.95 20.51
C ALA A 14 11.96 -6.43 19.49
N ALA A 15 11.68 -5.32 18.81
CA ALA A 15 12.62 -4.67 17.89
C ALA A 15 13.82 -4.05 18.62
N ALA A 16 13.61 -3.49 19.82
CA ALA A 16 14.68 -3.01 20.69
C ALA A 16 15.59 -4.16 21.18
N ALA A 17 15.01 -5.33 21.48
CA ALA A 17 15.76 -6.53 21.86
C ALA A 17 16.52 -7.18 20.69
N ALA A 18 16.05 -7.01 19.44
CA ALA A 18 16.64 -7.60 18.24
C ALA A 18 17.93 -6.90 17.75
N GLY A 19 18.36 -5.82 18.40
CA GLY A 19 19.60 -5.13 18.07
C GLY A 19 19.52 -4.39 16.74
N ASN A 20 19.19 -3.10 16.80
CA ASN A 20 19.15 -2.27 15.60
C ASN A 20 20.60 -2.09 15.07
N LYS A 21 20.89 -2.52 13.84
CA LYS A 21 22.20 -2.28 13.20
C LYS A 21 22.28 -0.83 12.75
N VAL A 22 22.32 0.09 13.70
CA VAL A 22 22.51 1.52 13.47
C VAL A 22 23.95 1.72 13.01
N ARG A 23 24.14 1.99 11.72
CA ARG A 23 25.45 2.29 11.14
C ARG A 23 25.42 3.75 10.70
N PHE A 24 26.37 4.56 11.18
CA PHE A 24 26.40 6.01 10.96
C PHE A 24 25.18 6.79 11.49
N GLY A 25 24.52 6.31 12.55
CA GLY A 25 23.32 6.98 13.11
C GLY A 25 22.04 6.79 12.27
N LEU A 26 22.13 6.07 11.16
CA LEU A 26 20.99 5.72 10.32
C LEU A 26 20.56 4.28 10.61
N ASP A 27 19.26 4.09 10.81
CA ASP A 27 18.67 2.76 10.75
C ASP A 27 18.74 2.26 9.31
N TRP A 28 19.72 1.39 9.05
CA TRP A 28 19.97 0.85 7.72
C TRP A 28 18.79 0.03 7.19
N PHE A 29 18.02 -0.61 8.08
CA PHE A 29 16.82 -1.35 7.69
C PHE A 29 15.74 -0.39 7.20
N SER A 30 15.45 0.64 7.99
CA SER A 30 14.48 1.68 7.62
C SER A 30 14.86 2.39 6.32
N PHE A 31 16.16 2.70 6.13
CA PHE A 31 16.67 3.30 4.90
C PHE A 31 16.42 2.42 3.67
N VAL A 32 16.78 1.13 3.73
CA VAL A 32 16.57 0.21 2.61
C VAL A 32 15.09 0.04 2.29
N VAL A 33 14.24 -0.03 3.32
CA VAL A 33 12.78 -0.12 3.13
C VAL A 33 12.23 1.14 2.46
N SER A 34 12.57 2.34 2.94
CA SER A 34 12.10 3.60 2.36
C SER A 34 12.66 3.84 0.96
N PHE A 35 13.92 3.48 0.72
CA PHE A 35 14.57 3.61 -0.59
C PHE A 35 13.91 2.71 -1.61
N LYS A 36 13.71 1.41 -1.30
CA LYS A 36 13.06 0.47 -2.21
C LYS A 36 11.63 0.89 -2.55
N GLY A 37 10.88 1.35 -1.55
CA GLY A 37 9.52 1.86 -1.75
C GLY A 37 9.52 3.07 -2.68
N THR A 38 10.21 4.15 -2.28
CA THR A 38 10.21 5.42 -3.05
C THR A 38 10.78 5.26 -4.46
N PHE A 39 11.81 4.42 -4.62
CA PHE A 39 12.39 4.14 -5.93
C PHE A 39 11.40 3.44 -6.86
N LEU A 40 10.67 2.44 -6.37
CA LEU A 40 9.68 1.72 -7.15
C LEU A 40 8.55 2.65 -7.62
N GLU A 41 8.00 3.44 -6.69
CA GLU A 41 6.97 4.45 -6.98
C GLU A 41 7.45 5.48 -8.01
N GLY A 42 8.69 5.96 -7.88
CA GLY A 42 9.29 6.90 -8.84
C GLY A 42 9.44 6.31 -10.24
N VAL A 43 9.83 5.04 -10.35
CA VAL A 43 9.92 4.32 -11.62
C VAL A 43 8.53 4.14 -12.25
N GLU A 44 7.50 3.86 -11.46
CA GLU A 44 6.12 3.78 -11.96
C GLU A 44 5.65 5.12 -12.55
N VAL A 45 5.96 6.24 -11.90
CA VAL A 45 5.66 7.57 -12.44
C VAL A 45 6.36 7.79 -13.79
N VAL A 46 7.61 7.35 -13.95
CA VAL A 46 8.32 7.44 -15.24
C VAL A 46 7.59 6.65 -16.33
N PHE A 47 7.11 5.44 -16.03
CA PHE A 47 6.33 4.65 -17.00
C PHE A 47 5.01 5.33 -17.39
N ILE A 48 4.32 5.95 -16.42
CA ILE A 48 3.09 6.70 -16.68
C ILE A 48 3.37 7.88 -17.61
N VAL A 49 4.40 8.69 -17.32
CA VAL A 49 4.76 9.87 -18.11
C VAL A 49 5.15 9.51 -19.53
N ILE A 50 5.97 8.46 -19.70
CA ILE A 50 6.34 7.97 -21.03
C ILE A 50 5.10 7.49 -21.79
N THR A 51 4.24 6.70 -21.15
CA THR A 51 3.00 6.19 -21.76
C THR A 51 2.12 7.33 -22.27
N PHE A 52 1.85 8.34 -21.43
CA PHE A 52 1.05 9.50 -21.84
C PHE A 52 1.75 10.37 -22.87
N GLY A 53 3.06 10.59 -22.74
CA GLY A 53 3.84 11.37 -23.70
C GLY A 53 3.85 10.75 -25.09
N LEU A 54 3.96 9.43 -25.17
CA LEU A 54 3.89 8.67 -26.42
C LEU A 54 2.47 8.64 -26.98
N ASN A 55 1.46 8.42 -26.14
CA ASN A 55 0.06 8.37 -26.58
C ASN A 55 -0.44 9.73 -27.11
N ALA A 56 -0.08 10.83 -26.44
CA ALA A 56 -0.42 12.19 -26.86
C ALA A 56 0.51 12.74 -27.97
N ASN A 57 1.55 11.97 -28.37
CA ASN A 57 2.61 12.37 -29.28
C ASN A 57 3.25 13.73 -28.91
N ASN A 58 3.33 14.02 -27.60
CA ASN A 58 3.79 15.29 -27.05
C ASN A 58 4.45 15.10 -25.69
N MET A 59 5.71 14.69 -25.71
CA MET A 59 6.52 14.45 -24.52
C MET A 59 6.70 15.70 -23.63
N PRO A 60 6.94 16.92 -24.17
CA PRO A 60 7.07 18.12 -23.33
C PRO A 60 5.85 18.37 -22.44
N VAL A 61 4.63 18.20 -22.98
CA VAL A 61 3.40 18.39 -22.20
C VAL A 61 3.27 17.34 -21.09
N ALA A 62 3.60 16.08 -21.37
CA ALA A 62 3.59 15.03 -20.35
C ALA A 62 4.59 15.31 -19.21
N ILE A 63 5.79 15.79 -19.53
CA ILE A 63 6.80 16.19 -18.53
C ILE A 63 6.29 17.36 -17.68
N MET A 64 5.72 18.39 -18.30
CA MET A 64 5.14 19.52 -17.57
C MET A 64 4.00 19.08 -16.65
N GLY A 65 3.14 18.17 -17.12
CA GLY A 65 2.10 17.55 -16.31
C GLY A 65 2.65 16.80 -15.11
N ALA A 66 3.74 16.04 -15.30
CA ALA A 66 4.41 15.31 -14.21
C ALA A 66 4.96 16.26 -13.14
N VAL A 67 5.65 17.33 -13.56
CA VAL A 67 6.16 18.37 -12.64
C VAL A 67 5.02 19.04 -11.88
N ALA A 68 3.93 19.40 -12.57
CA ALA A 68 2.76 19.98 -11.94
C ALA A 68 2.13 19.01 -10.92
N ALA A 69 2.01 17.73 -11.25
CA ALA A 69 1.51 16.70 -10.35
C ALA A 69 2.37 16.58 -9.08
N VAL A 70 3.71 16.58 -9.21
CA VAL A 70 4.63 16.59 -8.06
C VAL A 70 4.37 17.79 -7.17
N VAL A 71 4.29 18.99 -7.73
CA VAL A 71 4.02 20.22 -6.96
C VAL A 71 2.67 20.13 -6.23
N VAL A 72 1.61 19.73 -6.93
CA VAL A 72 0.27 19.60 -6.36
C VAL A 72 0.25 18.57 -5.23
N VAL A 73 0.86 17.41 -5.44
CA VAL A 73 0.90 16.33 -4.43
C VAL A 73 1.74 16.75 -3.22
N LEU A 74 2.87 17.44 -3.41
CA LEU A 74 3.67 17.96 -2.30
C LEU A 74 2.89 18.98 -1.47
N LEU A 75 2.19 19.91 -2.11
CA LEU A 75 1.34 20.88 -1.43
C LEU A 75 0.21 20.19 -0.68
N ALA A 76 -0.47 19.22 -1.33
CA ALA A 76 -1.50 18.42 -0.70
C ALA A 76 -0.95 17.67 0.52
N ALA A 77 0.21 17.01 0.40
CA ALA A 77 0.87 16.29 1.48
C ALA A 77 1.15 17.20 2.68
N ILE A 78 1.65 18.42 2.46
CA ILE A 78 1.89 19.41 3.53
C ILE A 78 0.57 19.77 4.24
N VAL A 79 -0.53 19.94 3.51
CA VAL A 79 -1.82 20.29 4.09
C VAL A 79 -2.45 19.10 4.84
N ILE A 80 -2.34 17.89 4.31
CA ILE A 80 -3.06 16.70 4.80
C ILE A 80 -2.23 15.80 5.72
N HIS A 81 -0.95 16.06 5.94
CA HIS A 81 -0.13 15.16 6.79
C HIS A 81 -0.71 15.04 8.21
N ALA A 82 -1.19 16.14 8.80
CA ALA A 82 -1.67 16.19 10.18
C ALA A 82 -3.00 15.43 10.42
N PRO A 83 -4.00 15.49 9.52
CA PRO A 83 -5.18 14.64 9.65
C PRO A 83 -4.88 13.16 9.34
N LEU A 84 -3.97 12.85 8.41
CA LEU A 84 -3.66 11.46 8.05
C LEU A 84 -2.98 10.67 9.18
N THR A 85 -2.22 11.33 10.06
CA THR A 85 -1.63 10.66 11.24
C THR A 85 -2.67 10.23 12.27
N LYS A 86 -3.92 10.70 12.15
CA LYS A 86 -5.04 10.31 13.04
C LYS A 86 -5.86 9.16 12.47
N VAL A 87 -5.63 8.74 11.23
CA VAL A 87 -6.37 7.64 10.59
C VAL A 87 -5.78 6.31 11.04
N PRO A 88 -6.61 5.34 11.48
CA PRO A 88 -6.14 4.01 11.83
C PRO A 88 -5.37 3.36 10.66
N GLU A 89 -4.22 2.76 10.96
CA GLU A 89 -3.32 2.17 9.95
C GLU A 89 -4.04 1.11 9.10
N ASN A 90 -4.90 0.30 9.73
CA ASN A 90 -5.68 -0.72 9.04
C ASN A 90 -6.67 -0.11 8.02
N THR A 91 -7.32 1.00 8.37
CA THR A 91 -8.25 1.69 7.47
C THR A 91 -7.50 2.29 6.29
N LEU A 92 -6.31 2.85 6.52
CA LEU A 92 -5.48 3.40 5.45
C LEU A 92 -5.04 2.31 4.47
N LYS A 93 -4.50 1.19 4.98
CA LYS A 93 -4.10 0.05 4.14
C LYS A 93 -5.26 -0.53 3.36
N PHE A 94 -6.42 -0.67 3.99
CA PHE A 94 -7.61 -1.19 3.34
C PHE A 94 -8.11 -0.25 2.23
N GLY A 95 -8.23 1.04 2.53
CA GLY A 95 -8.68 2.04 1.57
C GLY A 95 -7.72 2.16 0.38
N VAL A 96 -6.42 2.28 0.65
CA VAL A 96 -5.39 2.34 -0.41
C VAL A 96 -5.39 1.06 -1.24
N GLY A 97 -5.46 -0.11 -0.60
CA GLY A 97 -5.54 -1.38 -1.31
C GLY A 97 -6.77 -1.49 -2.22
N LEU A 98 -7.95 -1.05 -1.76
CA LEU A 98 -9.17 -1.00 -2.57
C LEU A 98 -9.01 -0.08 -3.78
N LEU A 99 -8.46 1.11 -3.59
CA LEU A 99 -8.25 2.07 -4.67
C LEU A 99 -7.25 1.52 -5.71
N LEU A 100 -6.10 1.01 -5.27
CA LEU A 100 -5.10 0.39 -6.16
C LEU A 100 -5.68 -0.79 -6.95
N THR A 101 -6.46 -1.66 -6.29
CA THR A 101 -7.09 -2.81 -6.98
C THR A 101 -8.16 -2.34 -7.97
N THR A 102 -8.93 -1.32 -7.63
CA THR A 102 -9.97 -0.75 -8.51
C THR A 102 -9.35 -0.14 -9.76
N PHE A 103 -8.40 0.78 -9.60
CA PHE A 103 -7.69 1.38 -10.73
C PHE A 103 -6.91 0.34 -11.52
N GLY A 104 -6.19 -0.56 -10.84
CA GLY A 104 -5.46 -1.65 -11.49
C GLY A 104 -6.36 -2.51 -12.37
N THR A 105 -7.57 -2.85 -11.89
CA THR A 105 -8.56 -3.61 -12.68
C THR A 105 -9.01 -2.81 -13.90
N PHE A 106 -9.35 -1.53 -13.73
CA PHE A 106 -9.80 -0.65 -14.81
C PHE A 106 -8.77 -0.55 -15.94
N TRP A 107 -7.51 -0.28 -15.59
CA TRP A 107 -6.44 -0.13 -16.57
C TRP A 107 -5.99 -1.47 -17.16
N ALA A 108 -6.01 -2.55 -16.37
CA ALA A 108 -5.67 -3.88 -16.86
C ALA A 108 -6.63 -4.32 -17.97
N THR A 109 -7.93 -4.13 -17.81
CA THR A 109 -8.92 -4.52 -18.82
C THR A 109 -8.82 -3.67 -20.09
N GLU A 110 -8.66 -2.35 -19.97
CA GLU A 110 -8.44 -1.47 -21.12
C GLU A 110 -7.16 -1.86 -21.86
N GLY A 111 -6.10 -2.15 -21.10
CA GLY A 111 -4.80 -2.60 -21.62
C GLY A 111 -4.84 -3.98 -22.29
N LEU A 112 -5.71 -4.90 -21.86
CA LEU A 112 -5.91 -6.20 -22.52
C LEU A 112 -6.40 -6.04 -23.97
N GLY A 113 -7.02 -4.91 -24.32
CA GLY A 113 -7.37 -4.58 -25.70
C GLY A 113 -6.17 -4.62 -26.66
N ALA A 114 -4.97 -4.29 -26.17
CA ALA A 114 -3.74 -4.36 -26.96
C ALA A 114 -3.38 -5.79 -27.42
N LEU A 115 -3.84 -6.82 -26.69
CA LEU A 115 -3.62 -8.23 -26.99
C LEU A 115 -4.68 -8.81 -27.95
N THR A 116 -5.74 -8.05 -28.23
CA THR A 116 -6.82 -8.49 -29.13
C THR A 116 -6.36 -8.36 -30.58
N PRO A 117 -6.79 -9.23 -31.52
CA PRO A 117 -6.40 -9.13 -32.94
C PRO A 117 -6.72 -7.79 -33.60
N SER A 118 -7.73 -7.07 -33.08
CA SER A 118 -8.10 -5.73 -33.53
C SER A 118 -7.23 -4.62 -32.94
N HIS A 119 -6.38 -4.91 -31.94
CA HIS A 119 -5.57 -3.96 -31.17
C HIS A 119 -6.34 -2.73 -30.65
N THR A 120 -7.66 -2.87 -30.49
CA THR A 120 -8.55 -1.84 -29.95
C THR A 120 -8.64 -1.99 -28.44
N SER A 121 -8.55 -0.89 -27.70
CA SER A 121 -8.77 -0.86 -26.26
C SER A 121 -10.12 -1.48 -25.89
N LEU A 122 -10.16 -2.24 -24.80
CA LEU A 122 -11.38 -2.85 -24.31
C LEU A 122 -12.18 -1.82 -23.51
N GLU A 123 -12.98 -1.03 -24.23
CA GLU A 123 -13.74 0.05 -23.60
C GLU A 123 -14.78 -0.50 -22.61
N TRP A 124 -14.76 0.03 -21.40
CA TRP A 124 -15.81 -0.23 -20.44
C TRP A 124 -17.15 0.39 -20.89
N VAL A 125 -18.24 -0.37 -20.70
CA VAL A 125 -19.62 0.06 -21.05
C VAL A 125 -20.03 1.40 -20.41
N LEU A 126 -19.45 1.74 -19.26
CA LEU A 126 -19.74 2.94 -18.49
C LEU A 126 -18.60 3.98 -18.54
N SER A 127 -17.61 3.81 -19.41
CA SER A 127 -16.38 4.62 -19.45
C SER A 127 -15.78 4.73 -18.03
N ASP A 128 -15.42 5.94 -17.58
CA ASP A 128 -14.83 6.18 -16.25
C ASP A 128 -15.79 5.89 -15.08
N MET A 129 -17.11 5.93 -15.31
CA MET A 129 -18.09 5.67 -14.25
C MET A 129 -18.03 4.23 -13.75
N VAL A 130 -17.41 3.31 -14.51
CA VAL A 130 -17.20 1.92 -14.12
C VAL A 130 -16.30 1.76 -12.89
N LEU A 131 -15.50 2.77 -12.55
CA LEU A 131 -14.69 2.76 -11.33
C LEU A 131 -15.55 2.60 -10.07
N LEU A 132 -16.74 3.19 -10.05
CA LEU A 132 -17.67 3.09 -8.92
C LEU A 132 -18.22 1.68 -8.71
N PRO A 133 -18.77 0.97 -9.72
CA PRO A 133 -19.21 -0.41 -9.56
C PRO A 133 -18.04 -1.38 -9.33
N ILE A 134 -16.85 -1.16 -9.90
CA ILE A 134 -15.66 -1.98 -9.60
C ILE A 134 -15.29 -1.81 -8.11
N LEU A 135 -15.20 -0.58 -7.63
CA LEU A 135 -14.93 -0.28 -6.22
C LEU A 135 -15.98 -0.91 -5.30
N ALA A 136 -17.26 -0.76 -5.64
CA ALA A 136 -18.36 -1.38 -4.89
C ALA A 136 -18.24 -2.90 -4.88
N GLY A 137 -17.86 -3.52 -6.01
CA GLY A 137 -17.59 -4.95 -6.13
C GLY A 137 -16.48 -5.41 -5.18
N TRP A 138 -15.35 -4.71 -5.15
CA TRP A 138 -14.24 -5.02 -4.24
C TRP A 138 -14.63 -4.85 -2.76
N VAL A 139 -15.40 -3.82 -2.43
CA VAL A 139 -15.93 -3.60 -1.08
C VAL A 139 -16.87 -4.74 -0.67
N LEU A 140 -17.81 -5.13 -1.54
CA LEU A 140 -18.74 -6.23 -1.28
C LEU A 140 -18.00 -7.55 -1.12
N LEU A 141 -17.06 -7.87 -2.02
CA LEU A 141 -16.25 -9.07 -1.94
C LEU A 141 -15.45 -9.12 -0.64
N SER A 142 -14.80 -8.01 -0.26
CA SER A 142 -14.08 -7.91 1.00
C SER A 142 -15.00 -8.13 2.20
N ALA A 143 -16.18 -7.49 2.23
CA ALA A 143 -17.15 -7.66 3.31
C ALA A 143 -17.66 -9.10 3.43
N ILE A 144 -17.86 -9.79 2.30
CA ILE A 144 -18.22 -11.21 2.25
C ILE A 144 -17.09 -12.06 2.82
N LEU A 145 -15.85 -11.88 2.35
CA LEU A 145 -14.69 -12.63 2.83
C LEU A 145 -14.45 -12.43 4.33
N VAL A 146 -14.56 -11.20 4.83
CA VAL A 146 -14.42 -10.91 6.26
C VAL A 146 -15.51 -11.60 7.07
N LYS A 147 -16.74 -11.70 6.56
CA LYS A 147 -17.82 -12.44 7.22
C LYS A 147 -17.59 -13.95 7.22
N ILE A 148 -17.08 -14.51 6.13
CA ILE A 148 -16.82 -15.95 5.99
C ILE A 148 -15.59 -16.39 6.82
N LEU A 149 -14.52 -15.60 6.79
CA LEU A 149 -13.24 -15.92 7.42
C LEU A 149 -13.11 -15.41 8.85
N LYS A 150 -14.19 -14.91 9.45
CA LYS A 150 -14.20 -14.54 10.87
C LYS A 150 -14.06 -15.81 11.71
N VAL A 151 -12.82 -16.11 12.09
CA VAL A 151 -12.52 -17.16 13.06
C VAL A 151 -12.99 -16.69 14.45
N PRO A 152 -13.81 -17.49 15.17
CA PRO A 152 -14.16 -17.20 16.56
C PRO A 152 -12.89 -17.05 17.41
N ALA A 153 -12.82 -15.98 18.20
CA ALA A 153 -11.64 -15.65 19.02
C ALA A 153 -11.28 -16.74 20.05
N ASP A 154 -12.17 -17.69 20.31
CA ASP A 154 -12.01 -18.76 21.30
C ASP A 154 -11.06 -19.88 20.85
N GLN A 155 -10.57 -19.87 19.60
CA GLN A 155 -9.73 -20.93 19.05
C GLN A 155 -8.25 -20.56 18.87
N VAL A 156 -7.78 -19.44 19.43
CA VAL A 156 -6.33 -19.15 19.42
C VAL A 156 -5.68 -19.96 20.53
N PRO A 157 -4.93 -21.06 20.24
CA PRO A 157 -4.18 -21.74 21.27
C PRO A 157 -3.21 -20.72 21.89
N VAL A 158 -3.30 -20.52 23.20
CA VAL A 158 -2.27 -19.81 23.96
C VAL A 158 -1.01 -20.64 23.81
N ILE A 159 -0.15 -20.25 22.87
CA ILE A 159 1.21 -20.78 22.82
C ILE A 159 1.85 -20.25 24.09
N GLU A 160 2.03 -21.14 25.07
CA GLU A 160 2.77 -20.89 26.30
C GLU A 160 4.22 -20.61 25.90
N ILE A 161 4.54 -19.33 25.65
CA ILE A 161 5.87 -18.91 25.24
C ILE A 161 6.78 -19.06 26.46
N VAL A 162 7.53 -20.16 26.45
CA VAL A 162 8.88 -20.33 27.01
C VAL A 162 9.02 -19.96 28.50
N GLN A 163 9.11 -21.01 29.32
CA GLN A 163 9.56 -20.98 30.71
C GLN A 163 10.83 -20.11 30.87
N PRO A 164 10.96 -19.32 31.95
CA PRO A 164 12.19 -18.57 32.20
C PRO A 164 13.37 -19.56 32.33
N VAL A 165 14.44 -19.31 31.58
CA VAL A 165 15.70 -20.05 31.70
C VAL A 165 16.19 -19.87 33.14
N SER A 166 16.15 -20.95 33.93
CA SER A 166 16.76 -20.97 35.25
C SER A 166 18.28 -20.86 35.06
N VAL A 167 18.83 -19.69 35.36
CA VAL A 167 20.27 -19.53 35.52
C VAL A 167 20.65 -20.38 36.73
N ARG A 168 21.24 -21.54 36.47
CA ARG A 168 21.81 -22.39 37.50
C ARG A 168 23.10 -21.68 37.93
N GLU A 169 23.05 -20.99 39.06
CA GLU A 169 24.26 -20.54 39.75
C GLU A 169 25.03 -21.79 40.17
N GLU A 170 26.04 -22.16 39.38
CA GLU A 170 27.07 -23.09 39.82
C GLU A 170 28.07 -22.33 40.68
N VAL A 171 28.07 -22.69 41.96
CA VAL A 171 29.03 -22.31 43.00
C VAL A 171 30.33 -23.09 42.81
#